data_AF-A0A916SWI8-F1
#
_entry.id   AF-A0A916SWI8-F1
#
_cell.length_a   1.000
_cell.length_b   1.000
_cell.length_c   1.000
_cell.angle_alpha   90.00
_cell.angle_beta   90.00
_cell.angle_gamma   90.00
#
_symmetry.space_group_name_H-M   'P 1'
#
loop_
_entity.id
_entity.type
_entity.pdbx_description
1 polymer ?
#
loop_
_entity_poly.entity_id
_entity_poly.type
_entity_poly.pdbx_seq_one_letter_code
_entity_poly.pdbx_strand_id
1 'polypeptide(L)'
;MKPHPFTLAVAGAKLPAATLGTGADVAVLLHQTDGDGACGWFPVAGMIASQGVRVLAFDLCGYGATTCTSTTSPALQVRAAVRWARSHGARHVTVVGASMGGSVALGTAAKTAPDAVVDLSGPMTWEGVTGSTAAARALRVPLLGAVADGDPSTDSAALRRAVLSSPAKHRFVTAPDGHGIEMLASYKNGKDVPTPLLRTVVRWIKGDYS
;
A
#
# COMPACT_ATOMS: atom_id res chain seq x y z
N MET A 1 -19.66 5.13 -4.69
CA MET A 1 -19.22 4.09 -5.67
C MET A 1 -19.37 2.73 -5.01
N LYS A 2 -19.75 1.68 -5.76
CA LYS A 2 -19.94 0.33 -5.22
C LYS A 2 -18.67 -0.51 -5.43
N PRO A 3 -18.16 -1.22 -4.41
CA PRO A 3 -17.06 -2.16 -4.59
C PRO A 3 -17.45 -3.34 -5.49
N HIS A 4 -16.51 -3.81 -6.31
CA HIS A 4 -16.65 -5.00 -7.14
C HIS A 4 -15.77 -6.13 -6.60
N PRO A 5 -16.36 -7.11 -5.88
CA PRO A 5 -15.61 -8.21 -5.29
C PRO A 5 -15.19 -9.24 -6.36
N PHE A 6 -14.05 -9.88 -6.13
CA PHE A 6 -13.50 -10.98 -6.93
C PHE A 6 -12.51 -11.79 -6.11
N THR A 7 -11.88 -12.79 -6.72
CA THR A 7 -10.86 -13.62 -6.05
C THR A 7 -9.58 -13.67 -6.87
N LEU A 8 -8.44 -13.43 -6.22
CA LEU A 8 -7.13 -13.71 -6.79
C LEU A 8 -6.72 -15.15 -6.41
N ALA A 9 -6.29 -15.94 -7.39
CA ALA A 9 -5.74 -17.28 -7.15
C ALA A 9 -4.21 -17.24 -7.18
N VAL A 10 -3.56 -17.72 -6.11
CA VAL A 10 -2.11 -17.62 -5.94
C VAL A 10 -1.56 -18.86 -5.24
N ALA A 11 -0.76 -19.67 -5.93
CA ALA A 11 -0.07 -20.82 -5.33
C ALA A 11 -0.97 -21.76 -4.48
N GLY A 12 -2.22 -21.95 -4.92
CA GLY A 12 -3.22 -22.75 -4.20
C GLY A 12 -4.06 -21.96 -3.19
N ALA A 13 -3.69 -20.72 -2.86
CA ALA A 13 -4.50 -19.81 -2.05
C ALA A 13 -5.55 -19.06 -2.89
N LYS A 14 -6.65 -18.68 -2.23
CA LYS A 14 -7.70 -17.80 -2.75
C LYS A 14 -7.74 -16.56 -1.88
N LEU A 15 -7.49 -15.40 -2.48
CA LEU A 15 -7.46 -14.12 -1.78
C LEU A 15 -8.72 -13.36 -2.18
N PRO A 16 -9.68 -13.15 -1.26
CA PRO A 16 -10.78 -12.23 -1.47
C PRO A 16 -10.22 -10.83 -1.76
N ALA A 17 -10.71 -10.24 -2.84
CA ALA A 17 -10.29 -8.94 -3.29
C ALA A 17 -11.50 -8.11 -3.72
N ALA A 18 -11.35 -6.79 -3.70
CA ALA A 18 -12.34 -5.89 -4.25
C ALA A 18 -11.67 -4.76 -5.01
N THR A 19 -12.34 -4.30 -6.06
CA THR A 19 -11.98 -3.05 -6.74
C THR A 19 -13.01 -1.96 -6.53
N LEU A 20 -12.55 -0.71 -6.60
CA LEU A 20 -13.41 0.48 -6.59
C LEU A 20 -12.81 1.53 -7.54
N GLY A 21 -13.66 2.22 -8.31
CA GLY A 21 -13.22 3.14 -9.35
C GLY A 21 -12.79 2.42 -10.64
N THR A 22 -12.55 3.19 -11.72
CA THR A 22 -12.34 2.64 -13.07
C THR A 22 -11.08 3.19 -13.77
N GLY A 23 -10.30 4.03 -13.09
CA GLY A 23 -9.09 4.66 -13.63
C GLY A 23 -8.01 3.69 -14.13
N ALA A 24 -7.17 4.17 -15.04
CA ALA A 24 -6.00 3.44 -15.56
C ALA A 24 -4.77 3.53 -14.65
N ASP A 25 -4.75 4.47 -13.71
CA ASP A 25 -3.79 4.50 -12.61
C ASP A 25 -4.39 3.69 -11.44
N VAL A 26 -3.69 2.65 -11.01
CA VAL A 26 -4.19 1.67 -10.04
C VAL A 26 -3.38 1.71 -8.75
N ALA A 27 -4.08 1.77 -7.62
CA ALA A 27 -3.49 1.55 -6.30
C ALA A 27 -3.81 0.14 -5.82
N VAL A 28 -2.78 -0.69 -5.64
CA VAL A 28 -2.89 -1.98 -4.93
C VAL A 28 -2.69 -1.70 -3.45
N LEU A 29 -3.74 -1.88 -2.66
CA LEU A 29 -3.80 -1.51 -1.24
C LEU A 29 -3.51 -2.73 -0.36
N LEU A 30 -2.47 -2.65 0.46
CA LEU A 30 -2.08 -3.67 1.44
C LEU A 30 -2.42 -3.18 2.84
N HIS A 31 -3.25 -3.92 3.54
CA HIS A 31 -3.76 -3.56 4.86
C HIS A 31 -2.70 -3.68 5.97
N GLN A 32 -2.99 -3.01 7.09
CA GLN A 32 -2.26 -3.15 8.36
C GLN A 32 -2.77 -4.37 9.15
N THR A 33 -2.10 -4.77 10.23
CA THR A 33 -2.48 -5.98 10.97
C THR A 33 -3.84 -5.87 11.65
N ASP A 34 -4.21 -4.66 12.07
CA ASP A 34 -5.51 -4.30 12.61
C ASP A 34 -6.42 -3.67 11.52
N GLY A 35 -7.67 -3.36 11.86
CA GLY A 35 -8.58 -2.66 10.96
C GLY A 35 -9.24 -3.53 9.89
N ASP A 36 -9.65 -4.75 10.22
CA ASP A 36 -10.52 -5.59 9.39
C ASP A 36 -9.99 -5.90 7.98
N GLY A 37 -8.66 -6.02 7.84
CA GLY A 37 -8.03 -6.40 6.58
C GLY A 37 -8.25 -5.37 5.47
N ALA A 38 -8.61 -5.83 4.27
CA ALA A 38 -8.90 -4.99 3.12
C ALA A 38 -10.03 -3.98 3.38
N CYS A 39 -10.96 -4.29 4.28
CA CYS A 39 -12.06 -3.40 4.66
C CYS A 39 -11.57 -2.15 5.41
N GLY A 40 -10.42 -2.19 6.08
CA GLY A 40 -9.82 -1.03 6.74
C GLY A 40 -9.52 0.12 5.80
N TRP A 41 -9.37 -0.16 4.50
CA TRP A 41 -9.19 0.88 3.48
C TRP A 41 -10.49 1.61 3.13
N PHE A 42 -11.66 1.10 3.50
CA PHE A 42 -12.96 1.62 3.07
C PHE A 42 -13.14 3.15 3.28
N PRO A 43 -12.74 3.74 4.44
CA PRO A 43 -12.87 5.19 4.66
C PRO A 43 -12.17 6.04 3.58
N VAL A 44 -11.01 5.58 3.08
CA VAL A 44 -10.18 6.36 2.15
C VAL A 44 -10.21 5.84 0.72
N ALA A 45 -10.56 4.58 0.49
CA ALA A 45 -10.66 3.96 -0.84
C ALA A 45 -11.63 4.73 -1.75
N GLY A 46 -12.77 5.17 -1.21
CA GLY A 46 -13.73 6.02 -1.93
C GLY A 46 -13.16 7.39 -2.28
N MET A 47 -12.37 7.99 -1.40
CA MET A 47 -11.70 9.27 -1.64
C MET A 47 -10.65 9.13 -2.75
N ILE A 48 -9.81 8.08 -2.71
CA ILE A 48 -8.83 7.79 -3.76
C ILE A 48 -9.53 7.56 -5.09
N ALA A 49 -10.56 6.70 -5.12
CA ALA A 49 -11.30 6.39 -6.34
C ALA A 49 -11.98 7.62 -6.96
N SER A 50 -12.43 8.58 -6.13
CA SER A 50 -13.05 9.83 -6.60
C SER A 50 -12.10 10.72 -7.39
N GLN A 51 -10.79 10.49 -7.28
CA GLN A 51 -9.75 11.24 -7.98
C GLN A 51 -9.33 10.61 -9.32
N GLY A 52 -10.12 9.66 -9.83
CA GLY A 52 -9.88 8.98 -11.09
C GLY A 52 -8.88 7.82 -10.99
N VAL A 53 -8.60 7.33 -9.78
CA VAL A 53 -7.79 6.13 -9.53
C VAL A 53 -8.70 4.91 -9.44
N ARG A 54 -8.21 3.73 -9.83
CA ARG A 54 -8.83 2.45 -9.47
C ARG A 54 -8.08 1.87 -8.28
N VAL A 55 -8.78 1.52 -7.21
CA VAL A 55 -8.17 0.80 -6.08
C VAL A 55 -8.44 -0.69 -6.22
N LEU A 56 -7.47 -1.50 -5.77
CA LEU A 56 -7.57 -2.94 -5.60
C LEU A 56 -7.10 -3.25 -4.20
N ALA A 57 -7.99 -3.71 -3.32
CA ALA A 57 -7.66 -4.16 -1.98
C ALA A 57 -7.89 -5.66 -1.86
N PHE A 58 -7.07 -6.35 -1.08
CA PHE A 58 -7.20 -7.78 -0.80
C PHE A 58 -6.61 -8.11 0.57
N ASP A 59 -7.04 -9.22 1.16
CA ASP A 59 -6.51 -9.70 2.43
C ASP A 59 -5.23 -10.53 2.20
N LEU A 60 -4.15 -10.17 2.90
CA LEU A 60 -2.94 -10.96 2.94
C LEU A 60 -3.19 -12.28 3.68
N CYS A 61 -2.36 -13.29 3.44
CA CYS A 61 -2.43 -14.59 4.12
C CYS A 61 -2.56 -14.46 5.64
N GLY A 62 -3.54 -15.17 6.22
CA GLY A 62 -3.80 -15.17 7.65
C GLY A 62 -4.77 -14.09 8.11
N TYR A 63 -5.26 -13.26 7.20
CA TYR A 63 -6.23 -12.19 7.47
C TYR A 63 -7.53 -12.38 6.70
N GLY A 64 -8.61 -11.83 7.25
CA GLY A 64 -9.95 -11.94 6.66
C GLY A 64 -10.31 -13.39 6.35
N ALA A 65 -10.75 -13.63 5.11
CA ALA A 65 -11.03 -14.98 4.63
C ALA A 65 -9.88 -15.60 3.80
N THR A 66 -8.70 -14.97 3.77
CA THR A 66 -7.53 -15.52 3.06
C THR A 66 -6.83 -16.58 3.90
N THR A 67 -6.94 -17.83 3.44
CA THR A 67 -6.12 -18.94 3.94
C THR A 67 -5.07 -19.33 2.91
N CYS A 68 -3.87 -19.65 3.39
CA CYS A 68 -2.70 -19.89 2.56
C CYS A 68 -1.89 -21.09 3.01
N THR A 69 -1.12 -21.64 2.09
CA THR A 69 -0.09 -22.63 2.35
C THR A 69 1.25 -21.95 2.62
N SER A 70 2.23 -22.70 3.15
CA SER A 70 3.60 -22.23 3.37
C SER A 70 4.31 -21.75 2.10
N THR A 71 3.84 -22.14 0.91
CA THR A 71 4.41 -21.70 -0.37
C THR A 71 3.86 -20.35 -0.84
N THR A 72 2.86 -19.78 -0.18
CA THR A 72 2.22 -18.51 -0.59
C THR A 72 2.91 -17.30 0.06
N SER A 73 4.12 -16.98 -0.42
CA SER A 73 4.87 -15.82 0.07
C SER A 73 4.14 -14.47 -0.14
N PRO A 74 4.38 -13.43 0.67
CA PRO A 74 3.83 -12.09 0.45
C PRO A 74 4.09 -11.56 -0.97
N ALA A 75 5.29 -11.80 -1.51
CA ALA A 75 5.63 -11.39 -2.87
C ALA A 75 4.77 -12.08 -3.95
N LEU A 76 4.35 -13.33 -3.75
CA LEU A 76 3.45 -14.01 -4.69
C LEU A 76 2.06 -13.38 -4.71
N GLN A 77 1.55 -12.99 -3.53
CA GLN A 77 0.24 -12.35 -3.36
C GLN A 77 0.23 -10.97 -4.02
N VAL A 78 1.19 -10.10 -3.68
CA VAL A 78 1.32 -8.76 -4.26
C VAL A 78 1.52 -8.84 -5.77
N ARG A 79 2.38 -9.77 -6.26
CA ARG A 79 2.59 -9.95 -7.70
C ARG A 79 1.32 -10.37 -8.43
N ALA A 80 0.45 -11.16 -7.80
CA ALA A 80 -0.84 -11.52 -8.39
C ALA A 80 -1.77 -10.31 -8.53
N ALA A 81 -1.84 -9.46 -7.51
CA ALA A 81 -2.62 -8.22 -7.58
C ALA A 81 -2.06 -7.25 -8.64
N VAL A 82 -0.75 -7.06 -8.71
CA VAL A 82 -0.09 -6.23 -9.74
C VAL A 82 -0.38 -6.76 -11.15
N ARG A 83 -0.21 -8.07 -11.38
CA ARG A 83 -0.52 -8.69 -12.68
C ARG A 83 -1.99 -8.58 -13.05
N TRP A 84 -2.88 -8.78 -12.09
CA TRP A 84 -4.31 -8.59 -12.30
C TRP A 84 -4.59 -7.15 -12.73
N ALA A 85 -4.01 -6.15 -12.06
CA ALA A 85 -4.20 -4.75 -12.43
C ALA A 85 -3.77 -4.50 -13.87
N ARG A 86 -2.58 -5.01 -14.26
CA ARG A 86 -2.08 -4.91 -15.65
C ARG A 86 -2.98 -5.59 -16.67
N SER A 87 -3.44 -6.81 -16.39
CA SER A 87 -4.33 -7.53 -17.30
C SER A 87 -5.71 -6.86 -17.44
N HIS A 88 -6.05 -5.93 -16.56
CA HIS A 88 -7.29 -5.15 -16.58
C HIS A 88 -7.06 -3.67 -16.95
N GLY A 89 -6.00 -3.39 -17.70
CA GLY A 89 -5.76 -2.10 -18.34
C GLY A 89 -5.04 -1.05 -17.48
N ALA A 90 -4.39 -1.46 -16.39
CA ALA A 90 -3.59 -0.53 -15.60
C ALA A 90 -2.37 -0.01 -16.39
N ARG A 91 -2.35 1.29 -16.65
CA ARG A 91 -1.20 2.03 -17.20
C ARG A 91 -0.14 2.25 -16.14
N HIS A 92 -0.56 2.61 -14.92
CA HIS A 92 0.32 2.69 -13.77
C HIS A 92 -0.19 1.84 -12.61
N VAL A 93 0.69 1.14 -11.90
CA VAL A 93 0.38 0.34 -10.71
C VAL A 93 1.29 0.78 -9.57
N THR A 94 0.70 1.42 -8.57
CA THR A 94 1.37 1.76 -7.31
C THR A 94 0.94 0.77 -6.23
N VAL A 95 1.89 0.17 -5.53
CA VAL A 95 1.59 -0.64 -4.34
C VAL A 95 1.66 0.27 -3.12
N VAL A 96 0.55 0.41 -2.42
CA VAL A 96 0.39 1.27 -1.25
C VAL A 96 0.12 0.36 -0.05
N GLY A 97 0.93 0.47 0.98
CA GLY A 97 0.81 -0.36 2.17
C GLY A 97 0.79 0.44 3.46
N ALA A 98 0.05 -0.06 4.44
CA ALA A 98 -0.01 0.50 5.80
C ALA A 98 0.54 -0.50 6.83
N SER A 99 1.38 -0.05 7.76
CA SER A 99 1.97 -0.89 8.81
C SER A 99 2.66 -2.13 8.23
N MET A 100 2.28 -3.35 8.63
CA MET A 100 2.62 -4.60 7.94
C MET A 100 2.58 -4.45 6.41
N GLY A 101 1.49 -3.94 5.87
CA GLY A 101 1.31 -3.73 4.43
C GLY A 101 2.37 -2.81 3.84
N GLY A 102 2.85 -1.80 4.59
CA GLY A 102 3.93 -0.90 4.19
C GLY A 102 5.26 -1.63 4.03
N SER A 103 5.63 -2.42 5.05
CA SER A 103 6.80 -3.31 4.99
C SER A 103 6.69 -4.32 3.84
N VAL A 104 5.49 -4.87 3.59
CA VAL A 104 5.26 -5.80 2.47
C VAL A 104 5.34 -5.08 1.12
N ALA A 105 4.80 -3.87 0.99
CA ALA A 105 4.86 -3.07 -0.23
C ALA A 105 6.30 -2.81 -0.65
N LEU A 106 7.11 -2.27 0.26
CA LEU A 106 8.52 -1.98 0.01
C LEU A 106 9.36 -3.25 -0.10
N GLY A 107 9.23 -4.16 0.86
CA GLY A 107 10.05 -5.36 0.97
C GLY A 107 9.84 -6.39 -0.14
N THR A 108 8.75 -6.29 -0.91
CA THR A 108 8.48 -7.18 -2.05
C THR A 108 8.66 -6.52 -3.41
N ALA A 109 8.84 -5.19 -3.48
CA ALA A 109 8.79 -4.41 -4.72
C ALA A 109 9.72 -4.93 -5.82
N ALA A 110 10.94 -5.36 -5.47
CA ALA A 110 11.90 -5.92 -6.42
C ALA A 110 11.42 -7.24 -7.09
N LYS A 111 10.48 -7.96 -6.46
CA LYS A 111 9.92 -9.24 -6.94
C LYS A 111 8.51 -9.10 -7.53
N THR A 112 7.91 -7.92 -7.45
CA THR A 112 6.52 -7.65 -7.84
C THR A 112 6.40 -6.62 -8.96
N ALA A 113 7.47 -5.84 -9.20
CA ALA A 113 7.61 -4.87 -10.29
C ALA A 113 6.45 -3.86 -10.40
N PRO A 114 6.07 -3.15 -9.31
CA PRO A 114 5.15 -2.01 -9.42
C PRO A 114 5.85 -0.83 -10.09
N ASP A 115 5.10 0.17 -10.56
CA ASP A 115 5.69 1.43 -11.07
C ASP A 115 6.11 2.38 -9.97
N ALA A 116 5.54 2.24 -8.76
CA ALA A 116 5.86 3.04 -7.59
C ALA A 116 5.41 2.31 -6.31
N VAL A 117 5.97 2.74 -5.18
CA VAL A 117 5.68 2.20 -3.85
C VAL A 117 5.32 3.34 -2.89
N VAL A 118 4.34 3.09 -2.03
CA VAL A 118 4.02 3.92 -0.88
C VAL A 118 4.06 3.06 0.39
N ASP A 119 4.88 3.46 1.35
CA ASP A 119 5.02 2.85 2.67
C ASP A 119 4.49 3.81 3.76
N LEU A 120 3.35 3.46 4.37
CA LEU A 120 2.70 4.23 5.44
C LEU A 120 2.95 3.53 6.77
N SER A 121 3.87 4.05 7.58
CA SER A 121 4.23 3.50 8.89
C SER A 121 4.68 2.03 8.87
N GLY A 122 5.42 1.59 7.85
CA GLY A 122 5.96 0.24 7.81
C GLY A 122 7.08 0.01 8.82
N PRO A 123 7.00 -1.03 9.67
CA PRO A 123 8.15 -1.50 10.44
C PRO A 123 9.36 -1.80 9.55
N MET A 124 10.57 -1.62 10.09
CA MET A 124 11.82 -1.81 9.33
C MET A 124 12.06 -3.26 8.88
N THR A 125 11.42 -4.20 9.55
CA THR A 125 11.47 -5.63 9.24
C THR A 125 10.09 -6.24 9.37
N TRP A 126 9.75 -7.14 8.46
CA TRP A 126 8.55 -7.96 8.53
C TRP A 126 8.85 -9.36 8.01
N GLU A 127 8.13 -10.36 8.53
CA GLU A 127 8.36 -11.75 8.14
C GLU A 127 8.12 -11.99 6.65
N GLY A 128 9.01 -12.76 6.01
CA GLY A 128 8.85 -13.17 4.62
C GLY A 128 9.15 -12.11 3.56
N VAL A 129 9.65 -10.92 3.94
CA VAL A 129 10.00 -9.83 3.01
C VAL A 129 11.40 -9.26 3.28
N THR A 130 11.97 -8.56 2.31
CA THR A 130 13.26 -7.86 2.48
C THR A 130 13.08 -6.66 3.41
N GLY A 131 13.96 -6.48 4.39
CA GLY A 131 13.89 -5.32 5.31
C GLY A 131 14.01 -3.98 4.59
N SER A 132 13.35 -2.95 5.13
CA SER A 132 13.07 -1.68 4.44
C SER A 132 14.32 -0.97 3.93
N THR A 133 15.43 -0.96 4.70
CA THR A 133 16.69 -0.36 4.27
C THR A 133 17.29 -1.05 3.04
N ALA A 134 17.34 -2.38 3.05
CA ALA A 134 17.90 -3.14 1.93
C ALA A 134 16.99 -3.04 0.70
N ALA A 135 15.68 -3.10 0.90
CA ALA A 135 14.69 -2.94 -0.15
C ALA A 135 14.78 -1.55 -0.80
N ALA A 136 14.81 -0.48 -0.02
CA ALA A 136 14.88 0.89 -0.53
C ALA A 136 16.15 1.15 -1.36
N ARG A 137 17.32 0.67 -0.89
CA ARG A 137 18.60 0.79 -1.61
C ARG A 137 18.61 0.08 -2.96
N ALA A 138 17.88 -1.04 -3.07
CA ALA A 138 17.77 -1.80 -4.31
C ALA A 138 16.65 -1.31 -5.23
N LEU A 139 15.73 -0.48 -4.73
CA LEU A 139 14.52 -0.07 -5.43
C LEU A 139 14.83 0.85 -6.61
N ARG A 140 14.26 0.53 -7.78
CA ARG A 140 14.45 1.27 -9.03
C ARG A 140 13.23 2.08 -9.48
N VAL A 141 12.18 2.06 -8.66
CA VAL A 141 10.92 2.77 -8.91
C VAL A 141 10.64 3.75 -7.78
N PRO A 142 9.83 4.79 -7.99
CA PRO A 142 9.65 5.84 -7.01
C PRO A 142 9.09 5.34 -5.67
N LEU A 143 9.67 5.83 -4.57
CA LEU A 143 9.29 5.51 -3.18
C LEU A 143 8.77 6.72 -2.41
N LEU A 144 7.54 6.65 -1.94
CA LEU A 144 7.01 7.54 -0.91
C LEU A 144 6.98 6.80 0.42
N GLY A 145 7.60 7.34 1.46
CA GLY A 145 7.40 6.88 2.84
C GLY A 145 6.72 7.95 3.67
N ALA A 146 5.87 7.55 4.61
CA ALA A 146 5.28 8.46 5.58
C ALA A 146 5.11 7.81 6.95
N VAL A 147 5.36 8.57 8.00
CA VAL A 147 5.21 8.16 9.41
C VAL A 147 4.85 9.40 10.21
N ALA A 148 4.01 9.27 11.24
CA ALA A 148 3.82 10.34 12.22
C ALA A 148 4.97 10.37 13.24
N ASP A 149 5.43 11.55 13.67
CA ASP A 149 6.55 11.63 14.62
C ASP A 149 6.25 10.96 15.98
N GLY A 150 4.97 10.90 16.37
CA GLY A 150 4.49 10.23 17.57
C GLY A 150 4.07 8.76 17.40
N ASP A 151 4.28 8.16 16.23
CA ASP A 151 3.90 6.77 15.94
C ASP A 151 4.74 5.80 16.81
N PRO A 152 4.15 5.08 17.77
CA PRO A 152 4.90 4.21 18.67
C PRO A 152 5.33 2.89 18.01
N SER A 153 4.75 2.56 16.86
CA SER A 153 4.92 1.28 16.19
C SER A 153 6.01 1.31 15.12
N THR A 154 6.44 2.51 14.71
CA THR A 154 7.41 2.70 13.63
C THR A 154 8.51 3.67 14.02
N ASP A 155 9.77 3.25 13.89
CA ASP A 155 10.91 4.16 13.98
C ASP A 155 10.91 5.10 12.76
N SER A 156 10.28 6.28 12.92
CA SER A 156 10.18 7.33 11.90
C SER A 156 11.56 7.74 11.36
N ALA A 157 12.57 7.83 12.23
CA ALA A 157 13.92 8.20 11.83
C ALA A 157 14.58 7.10 10.98
N ALA A 158 14.39 5.82 11.33
CA ALA A 158 14.88 4.70 10.53
C ALA A 158 14.18 4.60 9.18
N LEU A 159 12.84 4.74 9.13
CA LEU A 159 12.13 4.69 7.85
C LEU A 159 12.52 5.86 6.96
N ARG A 160 12.66 7.06 7.52
CA ARG A 160 13.18 8.23 6.79
C ARG A 160 14.56 7.96 6.20
N ARG A 161 15.50 7.42 6.98
CA ARG A 161 16.83 7.05 6.47
C ARG A 161 16.77 6.00 5.36
N ALA A 162 15.89 5.01 5.46
CA ALA A 162 15.70 4.02 4.42
C ALA A 162 15.17 4.65 3.12
N VAL A 163 14.10 5.44 3.20
CA VAL A 163 13.49 6.11 2.04
C VAL A 163 14.50 7.00 1.32
N LEU A 164 15.24 7.82 2.07
CA LEU A 164 16.28 8.71 1.51
C LEU A 164 17.50 7.96 0.95
N SER A 165 17.63 6.66 1.23
CA SER A 165 18.69 5.83 0.65
C SER A 165 18.33 5.23 -0.71
N SER A 166 17.09 5.44 -1.19
CA SER A 166 16.66 4.93 -2.48
C SER A 166 17.32 5.69 -3.64
N PRO A 167 17.87 5.00 -4.65
CA PRO A 167 18.46 5.67 -5.82
C PRO A 167 17.40 6.17 -6.82
N ALA A 168 16.13 5.75 -6.67
CA ALA A 168 15.02 6.25 -7.46
C ALA A 168 14.48 7.58 -6.89
N LYS A 169 13.51 8.19 -7.58
CA LYS A 169 12.76 9.33 -7.01
C LYS A 169 12.16 8.92 -5.67
N HIS A 170 12.40 9.70 -4.63
CA HIS A 170 11.92 9.35 -3.31
C HIS A 170 11.42 10.58 -2.57
N ARG A 171 10.50 10.36 -1.64
CA ARG A 171 9.97 11.40 -0.76
C ARG A 171 9.62 10.80 0.59
N PHE A 172 10.01 11.48 1.66
CA PHE A 172 9.53 11.17 3.01
C PHE A 172 8.61 12.28 3.49
N VAL A 173 7.47 11.92 4.09
CA VAL A 173 6.50 12.86 4.65
C VAL A 173 6.26 12.53 6.12
N THR A 174 6.52 13.50 6.99
CA THR A 174 6.08 13.40 8.38
C THR A 174 4.59 13.73 8.47
N ALA A 175 3.80 12.78 8.96
CA ALA A 175 2.39 13.01 9.28
C ALA A 175 2.25 13.69 10.65
N PRO A 176 1.18 14.46 10.92
CA PRO A 176 0.96 15.08 12.22
C PRO A 176 0.72 14.05 13.34
N ASP A 177 -0.07 13.03 13.05
CA ASP A 177 -0.55 12.01 13.98
C ASP A 177 -1.02 10.74 13.23
N GLY A 178 -1.38 9.70 13.99
CA GLY A 178 -1.94 8.45 13.49
C GLY A 178 -0.91 7.39 13.09
N HIS A 179 -1.42 6.24 12.67
CA HIS A 179 -0.63 5.12 12.16
C HIS A 179 -1.23 4.57 10.85
N GLY A 180 -0.40 4.27 9.86
CA GLY A 180 -0.82 3.59 8.64
C GLY A 180 -1.95 4.31 7.89
N ILE A 181 -3.13 3.66 7.79
CA ILE A 181 -4.30 4.19 7.07
C ILE A 181 -4.85 5.47 7.74
N GLU A 182 -4.76 5.56 9.06
CA GLU A 182 -5.32 6.67 9.86
C GLU A 182 -4.71 8.02 9.47
N MET A 183 -3.45 8.02 8.99
CA MET A 183 -2.77 9.24 8.55
C MET A 183 -3.40 9.86 7.27
N LEU A 184 -4.28 9.14 6.58
CA LEU A 184 -4.85 9.54 5.29
C LEU A 184 -6.18 10.30 5.41
N ALA A 185 -6.91 10.12 6.51
CA ALA A 185 -8.16 10.83 6.74
C ALA A 185 -8.29 11.24 8.20
N SER A 186 -8.86 12.43 8.43
CA SER A 186 -9.26 12.87 9.75
C SER A 186 -10.78 12.90 9.85
N TYR A 187 -11.32 12.51 11.00
CA TYR A 187 -12.75 12.60 11.24
C TYR A 187 -13.14 14.02 11.67
N LYS A 188 -13.96 14.70 10.88
CA LYS A 188 -14.43 16.08 11.15
C LYS A 188 -15.90 16.23 10.79
N ASN A 189 -16.68 16.79 11.72
CA ASN A 189 -18.12 17.07 11.52
C ASN A 189 -18.91 15.84 11.03
N GLY A 190 -18.68 14.67 11.63
CA GLY A 190 -19.43 13.45 11.33
C GLY A 190 -18.97 12.69 10.08
N LYS A 191 -17.86 13.08 9.44
CA LYS A 191 -17.36 12.45 8.22
C LYS A 191 -15.83 12.43 8.14
N ASP A 192 -15.31 11.49 7.37
CA ASP A 192 -13.89 11.45 7.02
C ASP A 192 -13.55 12.57 6.02
N VAL A 193 -12.43 13.25 6.25
CA VAL A 193 -11.91 14.33 5.41
C VAL A 193 -10.46 14.02 5.03
N PRO A 194 -10.07 14.18 3.74
CA PRO A 194 -8.73 13.82 3.28
C PRO A 194 -7.64 14.72 3.87
N THR A 195 -6.57 14.11 4.40
CA THR A 195 -5.39 14.83 4.89
C THR A 195 -4.53 15.35 3.72
N PRO A 196 -3.57 16.27 3.98
CA PRO A 196 -2.53 16.61 2.99
C PRO A 196 -1.72 15.40 2.54
N LEU A 197 -1.51 14.40 3.41
CA LEU A 197 -0.82 13.16 3.06
C LEU A 197 -1.62 12.36 2.02
N LEU A 198 -2.94 12.21 2.17
CA LEU A 198 -3.75 11.52 1.16
C LEU A 198 -3.65 12.19 -0.21
N ARG A 199 -3.64 13.52 -0.27
CA ARG A 199 -3.42 14.25 -1.54
C ARG A 199 -2.07 13.92 -2.17
N THR A 200 -1.02 13.80 -1.35
CA THR A 200 0.32 13.41 -1.80
C THR A 200 0.35 11.96 -2.31
N VAL A 201 -0.28 11.04 -1.59
CA VAL A 201 -0.42 9.63 -2.01
C VAL A 201 -1.17 9.51 -3.34
N VAL A 202 -2.27 10.25 -3.53
CA VAL A 202 -3.03 10.26 -4.80
C VAL A 202 -2.17 10.77 -5.96
N ARG A 203 -1.38 11.85 -5.77
CA ARG A 203 -0.45 12.32 -6.81
C ARG A 203 0.59 11.27 -7.15
N TRP A 204 1.17 10.63 -6.13
CA TRP A 204 2.14 9.54 -6.31
C TRP A 204 1.56 8.38 -7.13
N ILE A 205 0.32 7.96 -6.82
CA ILE A 205 -0.39 6.90 -7.57
C ILE A 205 -0.55 7.28 -9.05
N LYS A 206 -0.77 8.56 -9.34
CA LYS A 206 -0.99 9.09 -10.70
C LYS A 206 0.31 9.37 -11.46
N GLY A 207 1.46 9.02 -10.88
CA GLY A 207 2.78 9.22 -11.49
C GLY A 207 3.39 10.61 -11.29
N ASP A 208 2.78 11.45 -10.45
CA ASP A 208 3.36 12.73 -10.05
C ASP A 208 4.20 12.53 -8.78
N TYR A 209 5.51 12.45 -9.02
CA TYR A 209 6.53 12.18 -8.01
C TYR A 209 7.27 13.44 -7.52
N SER A 210 6.65 14.62 -7.69
CA SER A 210 7.17 15.89 -7.18
C SER A 210 6.87 16.12 -5.69
#